data_AF-A0A5B7B049-F1
#
_entry.id   AF-A0A5B7B049-F1
#
_cell.length_a   1.000
_cell.length_b   1.000
_cell.length_c   1.000
_cell.angle_alpha   90.00
_cell.angle_beta   90.00
_cell.angle_gamma   90.00
#
_symmetry.space_group_name_H-M   'P 1'
#
loop_
_entity.id
_entity.type
_entity.pdbx_description
1 polymer ?
#
loop_
_entity_poly.entity_id
_entity_poly.type
_entity_poly.pdbx_seq_one_letter_code
_entity_poly.pdbx_strand_id
1 'polypeptide(L)'
;MNIMKEQLKSLNLDENEELYLYKFSLYSGDMARIEAWQNCGFPPQDEIRRAQLEGIGRRLQGFCLTFSRLPTSRRRFDEVVKELEEEAKWQSNSSGAGSDIGTAV
;
A
#
# COMPACT_ATOMS: atom_id res chain seq x y z
N MET A 1 -8.47 -9.36 4.48
CA MET A 1 -7.93 -9.28 5.86
C MET A 1 -6.64 -8.48 5.80
N ASN A 2 -6.51 -7.38 6.56
CA ASN A 2 -5.30 -6.55 6.57
C ASN A 2 -4.51 -6.88 7.85
N ILE A 3 -3.29 -7.44 7.68
CA ILE A 3 -2.42 -7.87 8.79
C ILE A 3 -2.17 -6.72 9.77
N MET A 4 -2.02 -5.48 9.28
CA MET A 4 -1.78 -4.31 10.11
C MET A 4 -2.97 -3.98 11.01
N LYS A 5 -4.19 -4.11 10.48
CA LYS A 5 -5.42 -3.86 11.25
C LYS A 5 -5.55 -4.86 12.39
N GLU A 6 -5.24 -6.13 12.15
CA GLU A 6 -5.32 -7.17 13.18
C GLU A 6 -4.20 -7.01 14.22
N GLN A 7 -3.00 -6.61 13.80
CA GLN A 7 -1.93 -6.23 14.72
C GLN A 7 -2.33 -5.06 15.62
N LEU A 8 -2.94 -4.00 15.06
CA LEU A 8 -3.38 -2.84 15.85
C LEU A 8 -4.40 -3.24 16.92
N LYS A 9 -5.41 -4.03 16.54
CA LYS A 9 -6.42 -4.55 17.47
C LYS A 9 -5.81 -5.39 18.60
N SER A 10 -4.83 -6.23 18.27
CA SER A 10 -4.20 -7.12 19.26
C SER A 10 -3.42 -6.39 20.36
N LEU A 11 -3.06 -5.12 20.16
CA LEU A 11 -2.34 -4.33 21.16
C LEU A 11 -3.21 -3.90 22.33
N ASN A 12 -4.54 -3.88 22.15
CA ASN A 12 -5.51 -3.35 23.10
C ASN A 12 -5.05 -2.00 23.68
N LEU A 13 -4.94 -1.00 22.80
CA LEU A 13 -4.47 0.33 23.17
C LEU A 13 -5.48 1.02 24.09
N ASP A 14 -4.98 1.74 25.07
CA ASP A 14 -5.78 2.73 25.80
C ASP A 14 -5.85 4.06 25.03
N GLU A 15 -6.74 4.97 25.45
CA GLU A 15 -6.96 6.25 24.78
C GLU A 15 -5.69 7.11 24.68
N ASN A 16 -4.83 7.09 25.69
CA ASN A 16 -3.57 7.84 25.69
C ASN A 16 -2.58 7.22 24.70
N GLU A 17 -2.48 5.89 24.65
CA GLU A 17 -1.64 5.17 23.68
C GLU A 17 -2.11 5.36 22.24
N GLU A 18 -3.42 5.39 22.01
CA GLU A 18 -4.00 5.72 20.70
C GLU A 18 -3.62 7.14 20.27
N LEU A 19 -3.72 8.12 21.17
CA LEU A 19 -3.32 9.50 20.91
C LEU A 19 -1.81 9.64 20.67
N TYR A 20 -0.99 8.90 21.41
CA TYR A 20 0.46 8.86 21.21
C TYR A 20 0.80 8.27 19.83
N LEU A 21 0.21 7.13 19.47
CA LEU A 21 0.42 6.50 18.19
C LEU A 21 -0.04 7.38 17.02
N TYR A 22 -1.21 8.02 17.15
CA TYR A 22 -1.73 8.96 16.16
C TYR A 22 -0.74 10.10 15.88
N LYS A 23 -0.22 10.70 16.95
CA LYS A 23 0.75 11.78 16.90
C LYS A 23 2.09 11.35 16.29
N PHE A 24 2.57 10.18 16.68
CA PHE A 24 3.78 9.59 16.10
C PHE A 24 3.62 9.33 14.60
N SER A 25 2.48 8.78 14.19
CA SER A 25 2.16 8.56 12.77
C SER A 25 2.01 9.85 11.98
N LEU A 26 1.34 10.87 12.53
CA LEU A 26 1.14 12.15 11.85
C LEU A 26 2.47 12.87 11.57
N TYR A 27 3.37 12.88 12.55
CA TYR A 27 4.65 13.56 12.44
C TYR A 27 5.79 12.67 11.96
N SER A 28 5.51 11.47 11.47
CA SER A 28 6.53 10.62 10.86
C SER A 28 7.73 10.33 11.78
N GLY A 29 7.48 10.28 13.10
CA GLY A 29 8.51 10.09 14.11
C GLY A 29 9.39 11.32 14.41
N ASP A 30 9.03 12.53 13.96
CA ASP A 30 9.72 13.77 14.34
C ASP A 30 9.48 14.09 15.82
N MET A 31 10.44 13.72 16.67
CA MET A 31 10.34 13.85 18.12
C MET A 31 10.17 15.29 18.59
N ALA A 32 10.74 16.29 17.89
CA ALA A 32 10.58 17.69 18.29
C ALA A 32 9.12 18.14 18.11
N ARG A 33 8.48 17.74 17.01
CA ARG A 33 7.07 18.05 16.75
C ARG A 33 6.13 17.24 17.63
N ILE A 34 6.51 16.00 17.93
CA ILE A 34 5.81 15.17 18.91
C ILE A 34 5.88 15.87 20.27
N GLU A 35 7.05 16.13 20.82
CA GLU A 35 7.17 16.77 22.15
C GLU A 35 6.49 18.14 22.23
N ALA A 36 6.52 18.95 21.16
CA ALA A 36 5.87 20.24 21.12
C ALA A 36 4.33 20.17 21.14
N TRP A 37 3.72 19.04 20.73
CA TRP A 37 2.28 18.91 20.68
C TRP A 37 1.72 18.54 22.07
N GLN A 38 1.16 19.53 22.75
CA GLN A 38 0.54 19.38 24.08
C GLN A 38 -0.88 18.79 23.99
N ASN A 39 -1.00 17.56 23.50
CA ASN A 39 -2.24 16.76 23.57
C ASN A 39 -2.14 15.68 24.66
N CYS A 40 -3.25 15.02 24.98
CA CYS A 40 -3.32 13.88 25.93
C CYS A 40 -2.67 12.57 25.40
N GLY A 41 -1.63 12.67 24.55
CA GLY A 41 -0.91 11.54 23.96
C GLY A 41 0.52 11.47 24.48
N PHE A 42 0.66 11.18 25.77
CA PHE A 42 1.94 11.08 26.45
C PHE A 42 2.64 9.76 26.11
N PRO A 43 3.98 9.76 25.97
CA PRO A 43 4.72 8.53 25.75
C PRO A 43 4.49 7.55 26.93
N PRO A 44 4.28 6.25 26.65
CA PRO A 44 4.20 5.25 27.71
C PRO A 44 5.45 5.27 28.59
N GLN A 45 5.27 5.08 29.91
CA GLN A 45 6.39 5.00 30.85
C GLN A 45 7.22 3.74 30.65
N ASP A 46 6.57 2.64 30.25
CA ASP A 46 7.26 1.41 29.87
C ASP A 46 7.96 1.59 28.52
N GLU A 47 9.29 1.48 28.54
CA GLU A 47 10.14 1.62 27.37
C GLU A 47 9.84 0.55 26.30
N ILE A 48 9.48 -0.66 26.72
CA ILE A 48 9.15 -1.75 25.80
C ILE A 48 7.84 -1.41 25.08
N ARG A 49 6.82 -0.98 25.84
CA ARG A 49 5.53 -0.56 25.28
C ARG A 49 5.69 0.62 24.33
N ARG A 50 6.48 1.63 24.72
CA ARG A 50 6.80 2.78 23.85
C ARG A 50 7.47 2.33 22.55
N ALA A 51 8.50 1.49 22.63
CA ALA A 51 9.20 0.98 21.45
C ALA A 51 8.29 0.16 20.53
N GLN A 52 7.34 -0.60 21.08
CA GLN A 52 6.32 -1.32 20.31
C GLN A 52 5.42 -0.37 19.51
N LEU A 53 4.90 0.70 20.14
CA LEU A 53 4.08 1.71 19.46
C LEU A 53 4.84 2.42 18.34
N GLU A 54 6.06 2.85 18.60
CA GLU A 54 6.91 3.51 17.61
C GLU A 54 7.28 2.56 16.46
N GLY A 55 7.50 1.28 16.76
CA GLY A 55 7.68 0.23 15.76
C GLY A 55 6.48 0.07 14.83
N ILE A 56 5.26 0.17 15.37
CA ILE A 56 4.03 0.13 14.57
C ILE A 56 3.85 1.42 13.77
N GLY A 57 4.11 2.57 14.38
CA GLY A 57 4.06 3.87 13.71
C GLY A 57 4.98 3.93 12.48
N ARG A 58 6.21 3.43 12.59
CA ARG A 58 7.14 3.33 11.44
C ARG A 58 6.62 2.41 10.34
N ARG A 59 6.00 1.28 10.69
CA ARG A 59 5.39 0.39 9.70
C ARG A 59 4.22 1.06 9.00
N LEU A 60 3.34 1.75 9.74
CA LEU A 60 2.24 2.54 9.17
C LEU A 60 2.74 3.60 8.20
N GLN A 61 3.80 4.32 8.56
CA GLN A 61 4.44 5.30 7.69
C GLN A 61 4.99 4.66 6.41
N GLY A 62 5.67 3.52 6.53
CA GLY A 62 6.11 2.72 5.40
C GLY A 62 4.95 2.28 4.49
N PHE A 63 3.82 1.89 5.09
CA PHE A 63 2.59 1.62 4.36
C PHE A 63 2.10 2.86 3.63
N CYS A 64 1.98 4.03 4.25
CA CYS A 64 1.55 5.25 3.57
C CYS A 64 2.46 5.61 2.37
N LEU A 65 3.78 5.44 2.53
CA LEU A 65 4.75 5.66 1.46
C LEU A 65 4.61 4.64 0.30
N THR A 66 4.27 3.39 0.62
CA THR A 66 4.15 2.31 -0.37
C THR A 66 2.74 2.11 -0.91
N PHE A 67 1.69 2.61 -0.24
CA PHE A 67 0.31 2.53 -0.71
C PHE A 67 0.13 3.33 -2.01
N SER A 68 0.87 4.45 -2.13
CA SER A 68 1.00 5.18 -3.39
C SER A 68 1.72 4.39 -4.50
N ARG A 69 2.45 3.33 -4.13
CA ARG A 69 3.30 2.49 -4.99
C ARG A 69 2.81 1.05 -5.13
N LEU A 70 1.66 0.70 -4.52
CA LEU A 70 0.91 -0.51 -4.89
C LEU A 70 0.72 -0.50 -6.42
N PRO A 71 0.50 -1.64 -7.09
CA PRO A 71 0.20 -1.65 -8.52
C PRO A 71 -1.00 -0.75 -8.71
N THR A 72 -0.73 0.51 -9.06
CA THR A 72 -1.76 1.52 -9.26
C THR A 72 -2.61 1.00 -10.40
N SER A 73 -3.81 1.54 -10.57
CA SER A 73 -4.61 1.26 -11.76
C SER A 73 -3.78 1.23 -13.05
N ARG A 74 -2.66 1.98 -13.11
CA ARG A 74 -1.63 1.88 -14.14
C ARG A 74 -1.09 0.48 -14.41
N ARG A 75 -0.63 -0.28 -13.41
CA ARG A 75 -0.10 -1.64 -13.63
C ARG A 75 -1.18 -2.61 -14.12
N ARG A 76 -2.38 -2.52 -13.55
CA ARG A 76 -3.54 -3.31 -14.02
C ARG A 76 -3.98 -2.89 -15.42
N PHE A 77 -3.89 -1.61 -15.74
CA PHE A 77 -4.18 -1.08 -17.06
C PHE A 77 -3.13 -1.54 -18.08
N ASP A 78 -1.84 -1.52 -17.73
CA ASP A 78 -0.76 -2.02 -18.57
C ASP A 78 -0.93 -3.53 -18.85
N GLU A 79 -1.34 -4.32 -17.86
CA GLU A 79 -1.69 -5.74 -18.02
C GLU A 79 -2.86 -5.93 -19.02
N VAL A 80 -3.95 -5.16 -18.86
CA VAL A 80 -5.11 -5.20 -19.76
C VAL A 80 -4.74 -4.77 -21.19
N VAL A 81 -3.97 -3.68 -21.35
CA VAL A 81 -3.52 -3.20 -22.66
C VAL A 81 -2.66 -4.26 -23.34
N LYS A 82 -1.78 -4.93 -22.60
CA LYS A 82 -0.94 -5.98 -23.14
C LYS A 82 -1.75 -7.19 -23.62
N GLU A 83 -2.76 -7.63 -22.86
CA GLU A 83 -3.69 -8.69 -23.30
C GLU A 83 -4.43 -8.30 -24.59
N LEU A 84 -4.94 -7.06 -24.65
CA LEU A 84 -5.64 -6.56 -25.85
C LEU A 84 -4.73 -6.50 -27.08
N GLU A 85 -3.46 -6.10 -26.92
CA GLU A 85 -2.48 -6.10 -28.01
C GLU A 85 -2.17 -7.52 -28.50
N GLU A 86 -2.08 -8.49 -27.59
CA GLU A 86 -1.85 -9.90 -27.94
C GLU A 86 -3.05 -10.49 -28.68
N GLU A 87 -4.29 -10.20 -28.24
CA GLU A 87 -5.51 -10.60 -28.97
C GLU A 87 -5.59 -9.98 -30.37
N ALA A 88 -5.28 -8.68 -30.50
CA ALA A 88 -5.29 -7.99 -31.79
C ALA A 88 -4.28 -8.61 -32.78
N LYS A 89 -3.07 -8.95 -32.29
CA LYS A 89 -2.05 -9.66 -33.08
C LYS A 89 -2.54 -11.03 -33.52
N TRP A 90 -3.15 -11.80 -32.62
CA TRP A 90 -3.74 -13.10 -32.92
C TRP A 90 -4.82 -13.03 -34.00
N GLN A 91 -5.71 -12.05 -33.95
CA GLN A 91 -6.76 -11.86 -34.97
C GLN A 91 -6.18 -11.46 -36.34
N SER A 92 -5.15 -10.61 -36.37
CA SER A 92 -4.48 -10.21 -37.62
C SER A 92 -3.77 -11.38 -38.30
N ASN A 93 -3.09 -12.23 -37.52
CA ASN A 93 -2.41 -13.43 -38.03
C ASN A 93 -3.41 -14.51 -38.51
N SER A 94 -4.55 -14.65 -37.82
CA SER A 94 -5.62 -15.55 -38.24
C SER A 94 -6.28 -15.11 -39.55
N SER A 95 -6.41 -13.80 -39.76
CA SER A 95 -7.02 -13.20 -40.96
C SER A 95 -6.11 -13.28 -42.21
N GLY A 96 -4.79 -13.38 -42.02
CA GLY A 96 -3.82 -13.54 -43.11
C GLY A 96 -3.68 -14.97 -43.66
N ALA A 97 -4.21 -15.98 -42.97
CA ALA A 97 -4.12 -17.38 -43.39
C ALA A 97 -5.23 -17.82 -44.37
N GLY A 98 -6.17 -16.94 -44.70
CA GLY A 98 -7.35 -17.25 -45.52
C GLY A 98 -7.29 -16.84 -47.00
N SER A 99 -6.20 -16.23 -47.49
CA SER A 99 -6.16 -15.65 -48.84
C SER A 99 -5.46 -16.50 -49.92
N ASP A 100 -4.96 -17.69 -49.61
CA ASP A 100 -4.20 -18.53 -50.57
C ASP A 100 -4.97 -19.78 -51.06
N ILE A 101 -6.28 -19.65 -51.34
CA ILE A 101 -7.02 -20.66 -52.12
C ILE A 101 -7.76 -19.95 -53.25
N GLY A 102 -7.06 -19.75 -54.37
CA GLY A 102 -7.70 -19.35 -55.62
C GLY A 102 -6.79 -18.58 -56.55
N THR A 103 -5.89 -19.27 -57.25
CA THR A 103 -5.55 -19.06 -58.67
C THR A 103 -4.59 -20.16 -59.11
N ALA A 104 -5.12 -21.26 -59.64
CA ALA A 104 -4.40 -22.15 -60.54
C ALA A 104 -5.38 -22.56 -61.63
N VAL A 105 -5.07 -22.10 -62.85
CA VAL A 105 -5.72 -22.41 -64.13
C VAL A 105 -5.69 -23.90 -64.41
#